data_AF-G4NVT1-F1
#
_entry.id   AF-G4NVT1-F1
#
_cell.length_a   1.000
_cell.length_b   1.000
_cell.length_c   1.000
_cell.angle_alpha   90.00
_cell.angle_beta   90.00
_cell.angle_gamma   90.00
#
_symmetry.space_group_name_H-M   'P 1'
#
loop_
_entity.id
_entity.type
_entity.pdbx_description
1 polymer ?
#
loop_
_entity_poly.entity_id
_entity_poly.type
_entity_poly.pdbx_seq_one_letter_code
_entity_poly.pdbx_strand_id
1 'polypeptide(L)' 'MKYGKAGPFGMLLVIIALLISMYFMFNTKALIPAGYDLAIHGIVISRTLMIAFTLYLVSKLGYFLLNKKD' A
#
# COMPACT_ATOMS: atom_id res chain seq x y z
N MET A 1 -12.72 13.85 -8.94
CA MET A 1 -11.32 13.81 -9.41
C MET A 1 -11.26 13.19 -10.81
N LYS A 2 -11.02 13.99 -11.85
CA LYS A 2 -10.73 13.46 -13.19
C LYS A 2 -9.31 12.87 -13.16
N TYR A 3 -9.20 11.57 -12.93
CA TYR A 3 -7.94 10.86 -13.14
C TYR A 3 -7.72 10.82 -14.65
N GLY A 4 -6.94 11.77 -15.17
CA GLY A 4 -6.47 11.75 -16.56
C GLY A 4 -5.86 10.37 -16.86
N LYS A 5 -6.14 9.84 -18.07
CA LYS A 5 -5.73 8.50 -18.52
C LYS A 5 -4.34 8.16 -17.96
N ALA A 6 -4.28 7.34 -16.92
CA ALA A 6 -2.99 6.96 -16.39
C ALA A 6 -2.36 6.02 -17.40
N GLY A 7 -1.23 6.45 -17.95
CA GLY A 7 -0.43 5.60 -18.81
C GLY A 7 0.06 4.35 -18.07
N PRO A 8 0.63 3.39 -18.80
CA PRO A 8 1.21 2.17 -18.23
C PRO A 8 2.20 2.45 -17.09
N PHE A 9 2.87 3.60 -17.12
CA PHE A 9 3.73 4.10 -16.05
C PHE A 9 3.01 4.27 -14.70
N GLY A 10 1.78 4.79 -14.71
CA GLY A 10 1.00 5.00 -13.48
C GLY A 10 0.55 3.68 -12.86
N MET A 11 0.23 2.69 -13.68
CA MET A 11 -0.09 1.33 -13.22
C MET A 11 1.15 0.66 -12.61
N LEU A 12 2.31 0.81 -13.24
CA LEU A 12 3.58 0.24 -12.78
C LEU A 12 3.99 0.81 -11.41
N LEU A 13 3.82 2.12 -11.20
CA LEU A 13 4.04 2.77 -9.91
C LEU A 13 3.11 2.23 -8.80
N VAL A 14 1.82 2.00 -9.11
CA VAL A 14 0.87 1.43 -8.13
C VAL A 14 1.23 -0.01 -7.78
N ILE A 15 1.66 -0.82 -8.75
CA ILE A 15 2.10 -2.20 -8.50
C ILE A 15 3.33 -2.23 -7.60
N ILE A 16 4.34 -1.39 -7.87
CA ILE A 16 5.54 -1.30 -7.02
C ILE A 16 5.15 -0.87 -5.59
N ALA A 17 4.32 0.16 -5.46
CA ALA A 17 3.84 0.62 -4.14
C ALA A 17 3.07 -0.49 -3.39
N LEU A 18 2.30 -1.31 -4.10
CA LEU A 18 1.58 -2.46 -3.54
C LEU A 18 2.54 -3.52 -2.99
N LEU A 19 3.56 -3.88 -3.75
CA LEU A 19 4.56 -4.87 -3.33
C LEU A 19 5.32 -4.39 -2.09
N ILE A 20 5.70 -3.11 -2.05
CA ILE A 20 6.37 -2.50 -0.90
C ILE A 20 5.45 -2.52 0.33
N SER A 21 4.18 -2.13 0.16
CA SER A 21 3.19 -2.13 1.24
C SER A 21 2.96 -3.53 1.81
N MET A 22 2.81 -4.55 0.94
CA MET A 22 2.68 -5.94 1.37
C MET A 22 3.92 -6.42 2.12
N TYR A 23 5.13 -6.09 1.63
CA TYR A 23 6.37 -6.43 2.32
C TYR A 23 6.40 -5.88 3.75
N PHE A 24 6.04 -4.60 3.92
CA PHE A 24 5.99 -3.94 5.23
C PHE A 24 4.87 -4.48 6.13
N MET A 25 3.76 -4.95 5.57
CA MET A 25 2.67 -5.59 6.33
C MET A 25 3.14 -6.91 6.96
N PHE A 26 3.89 -7.73 6.24
CA PHE A 26 4.42 -9.01 6.76
C PHE A 26 5.70 -8.84 7.57
N ASN A 27 6.55 -7.87 7.22
CA ASN A 27 7.82 -7.61 7.89
C ASN A 27 7.71 -6.45 8.88
N THR A 28 6.97 -6.68 9.96
CA THR A 28 6.68 -5.64 10.97
C THR A 28 7.94 -5.14 11.69
N LYS A 29 9.02 -5.92 11.70
CA LYS A 29 10.34 -5.51 12.23
C LYS A 29 11.01 -4.42 11.39
N ALA A 30 10.71 -4.35 10.08
CA ALA A 30 11.17 -3.26 9.23
C ALA A 30 10.38 -1.96 9.47
N LEU A 31 9.21 -2.07 10.10
CA LEU A 31 8.30 -0.96 10.39
C LEU A 31 8.62 -0.27 11.73
N ILE A 32 9.28 -1.00 12.64
CA ILE A 32 9.49 -0.58 14.02
C ILE A 32 10.99 -0.56 14.30
N PRO A 33 11.56 0.58 14.73
CA PRO A 33 12.95 0.64 15.12
C PRO A 33 13.27 -0.36 16.23
N ALA A 34 14.45 -0.99 16.16
CA ALA A 34 14.92 -1.90 17.20
C ALA A 34 14.91 -1.20 18.57
N GLY A 35 14.26 -1.80 19.56
CA GLY A 35 14.05 -1.22 20.90
C GLY A 35 12.61 -0.78 21.20
N TYR A 36 11.73 -0.71 20.20
CA TYR A 36 10.29 -0.46 20.39
C TYR A 36 9.44 -1.75 20.46
N ASP A 37 10.06 -2.92 20.63
CA ASP A 37 9.38 -4.23 20.71
C ASP A 37 8.31 -4.31 21.83
N LEU A 38 8.45 -3.51 22.89
CA LEU A 38 7.46 -3.44 23.98
C LEU A 38 6.27 -2.52 23.67
N ALA A 39 6.34 -1.69 22.63
CA ALA A 39 5.28 -0.75 22.28
C ALA A 39 4.18 -1.44 21.48
N ILE A 40 3.44 -2.35 22.12
CA ILE A 40 2.34 -3.14 21.53
C ILE A 40 1.38 -2.24 20.74
N HIS A 41 1.03 -1.06 21.27
CA HIS A 41 0.17 -0.10 20.59
C HIS A 41 0.78 0.45 19.28
N GLY A 42 2.08 0.71 19.25
CA GLY A 42 2.78 1.17 18.04
C GLY A 42 2.77 0.12 16.93
N ILE A 43 2.85 -1.17 17.30
CA ILE A 43 2.76 -2.29 16.36
C ILE A 43 1.37 -2.37 15.73
N VAL A 44 0.33 -2.29 16.56
CA VAL A 44 -1.07 -2.39 16.11
C VAL A 44 -1.43 -1.22 15.19
N ILE A 45 -1.05 0.01 15.55
CA ILE A 45 -1.31 1.20 14.73
C ILE A 45 -0.57 1.11 13.40
N SER A 46 0.71 0.76 13.41
CA SER A 46 1.52 0.66 12.19
C SER A 46 0.97 -0.40 11.23
N ARG A 47 0.58 -1.58 11.74
CA ARG A 47 -0.08 -2.61 10.93
C ARG A 47 -1.41 -2.14 10.36
N THR A 48 -2.23 -1.47 11.18
CA THR A 48 -3.53 -0.95 10.73
C THR A 48 -3.37 0.06 9.61
N LEU A 49 -2.38 0.94 9.71
CA LEU A 49 -2.05 1.92 8.68
C LEU A 49 -1.59 1.24 7.37
N MET A 50 -0.72 0.23 7.46
CA MET A 50 -0.27 -0.53 6.28
C MET A 50 -1.41 -1.29 5.61
N ILE A 51 -2.35 -1.85 6.38
CA ILE A 51 -3.55 -2.52 5.85
C ILE A 51 -4.43 -1.51 5.10
N ALA A 52 -4.72 -0.37 5.73
CA ALA A 52 -5.52 0.69 5.09
C ALA A 52 -4.87 1.21 3.81
N PHE A 53 -3.54 1.41 3.83
CA PHE A 53 -2.77 1.84 2.67
C PHE A 53 -2.77 0.79 1.55
N THR A 54 -2.63 -0.50 1.90
CA THR A 54 -2.73 -1.61 0.94
C THR A 54 -4.12 -1.64 0.29
N LEU A 55 -5.20 -1.56 1.07
CA LEU A 55 -6.57 -1.53 0.56
C LEU A 55 -6.81 -0.33 -0.37
N TYR A 56 -6.26 0.83 -0.04
CA TYR A 56 -6.30 2.01 -0.90
C TYR A 56 -5.61 1.74 -2.25
N LEU A 57 -4.40 1.19 -2.24
CA LEU A 57 -3.67 0.89 -3.47
C LEU A 57 -4.35 -0.20 -4.31
N VAL A 58 -4.91 -1.25 -3.68
CA VAL A 58 -5.72 -2.26 -4.37
C VAL A 58 -6.92 -1.61 -5.05
N SER A 59 -7.63 -0.72 -4.36
CA SER A 59 -8.78 0.02 -4.92
C SER A 59 -8.35 0.88 -6.12
N LYS A 60 -7.20 1.54 -6.02
CA LYS A 60 -6.59 2.34 -7.09
C LYS A 60 -6.19 1.49 -8.30
N LEU A 61 -5.65 0.30 -8.05
CA LEU A 61 -5.29 -0.68 -9.09
C LEU A 61 -6.54 -1.22 -9.77
N GLY A 62 -7.58 -1.57 -9.02
CA GLY A 62 -8.89 -1.97 -9.53
C GLY A 62 -9.50 -0.88 -10.40
N TYR A 63 -9.44 0.39 -9.99
CA TYR A 63 -9.85 1.51 -10.83
C TYR A 63 -9.05 1.58 -12.13
N PHE A 64 -7.73 1.36 -12.10
CA PHE A 64 -6.93 1.35 -13.33
C PHE A 64 -7.25 0.19 -14.27
N LEU A 65 -7.55 -0.99 -13.73
CA LEU A 65 -7.97 -2.14 -14.54
C LEU A 65 -9.36 -1.94 -15.15
N LEU A 66 -10.32 -1.43 -14.37
CA LEU A 66 -11.71 -1.25 -14.81
C LEU A 66 -11.90 -0.02 -15.70
N ASN A 67 -11.11 1.03 -15.52
CA ASN A 67 -11.15 2.24 -16.35
C ASN A 67 -10.36 2.07 -17.66
N LYS A 68 -9.76 0.89 -17.87
CA LYS A 68 -9.27 0.41 -19.16
C LYS A 68 -10.43 -0.25 -19.93
N LYS A 69 -11.50 0.52 -20.18
CA LYS A 69 -12.49 0.17 -21.21
C LYS A 69 -12.00 0.81 -22.50
N ASP A 70 -11.84 -0.03 -23.52
CA ASP A 70 -11.70 0.25 -24.97
C ASP A 70 -11.52 1.72 -25.37
#